data_AF-A0A4Y2S2U0-F1
#
_entry.id   AF-A0A4Y2S2U0-F1
#
_cell.length_a   1.000
_cell.length_b   1.000
_cell.length_c   1.000
_cell.angle_alpha   90.00
_cell.angle_beta   90.00
_cell.angle_gamma   90.00
#
_symmetry.space_group_name_H-M   'P 1'
#
loop_
_entity.id
_entity.type
_entity.pdbx_description
1 polymer ?
#
loop_
_entity_poly.entity_id
_entity_poly.type
_entity_poly.pdbx_seq_one_letter_code
_entity_poly.pdbx_strand_id
1 'polypeptide(L)'
;MGPLIRLEATLTGDRYLSILSDHLHSFISIVHSNGLGQFQQDNATPHASRVAIKWLQEHSSDFRHFHWPPQSPEMNIIEHIWDALQRAVQKRSPPPLTATDL
;
A
#
# COMPACT_ATOMS: atom_id res chain seq x y z
N MET A 1 -6.96 1.60 -10.54
CA MET A 1 -6.58 2.38 -9.34
C MET A 1 -7.06 1.61 -8.12
N GLY A 2 -6.19 1.39 -7.14
CA GLY A 2 -6.52 0.66 -5.90
C GLY A 2 -7.13 1.54 -4.81
N PRO A 3 -7.56 0.95 -3.69
CA PRO A 3 -8.13 1.69 -2.57
C PRO A 3 -7.09 2.59 -1.89
N LEU A 4 -7.51 3.79 -1.48
CA LEU A 4 -6.78 4.65 -0.55
C LEU A 4 -7.36 4.47 0.84
N ILE A 5 -6.54 4.05 1.81
CA ILE A 5 -7.00 3.75 3.17
C ILE A 5 -6.37 4.75 4.12
N ARG A 6 -7.21 5.50 4.85
CA ARG A 6 -6.77 6.42 5.89
C ARG A 6 -6.42 5.65 7.17
N LEU A 7 -5.27 5.98 7.77
CA LEU A 7 -4.83 5.40 9.03
C LEU A 7 -4.97 6.44 10.15
N GLU A 8 -5.80 6.16 11.16
CA GLU A 8 -6.01 7.06 12.31
C GLU A 8 -4.90 6.98 13.38
N ALA A 9 -3.98 6.03 13.26
CA ALA A 9 -2.90 5.82 14.21
C ALA A 9 -1.68 5.23 13.51
N THR A 10 -0.54 5.22 14.20
CA THR A 10 0.72 4.63 13.73
C THR A 10 0.50 3.20 13.23
N LEU A 11 1.12 2.89 12.09
CA LEU A 11 1.05 1.57 11.50
C LEU A 11 1.94 0.61 12.29
N THR A 12 1.36 -0.49 12.78
CA THR A 12 2.07 -1.61 13.40
C THR A 12 2.04 -2.81 12.46
N GLY A 13 2.89 -3.82 12.70
CA GLY A 13 2.88 -5.05 11.91
C GLY A 13 1.52 -5.74 11.87
N ASP A 14 0.83 -5.81 13.02
CA ASP A 14 -0.51 -6.43 13.09
C ASP A 14 -1.58 -5.64 12.34
N ARG A 15 -1.55 -4.30 12.42
CA ARG A 15 -2.48 -3.46 11.64
C ARG A 15 -2.18 -3.54 10.15
N TYR A 16 -0.91 -3.64 9.78
CA TYR A 16 -0.53 -3.85 8.40
C TYR A 16 -1.03 -5.19 7.87
N LEU A 17 -0.91 -6.26 8.66
CA LEU A 17 -1.49 -7.56 8.34
C LEU A 17 -3.01 -7.47 8.09
N SER A 18 -3.76 -6.77 8.96
CA SER A 18 -5.19 -6.55 8.73
C SER A 18 -5.46 -5.86 7.39
N ILE A 19 -4.69 -4.83 7.03
CA ILE A 19 -4.83 -4.14 5.74
C ILE A 19 -4.57 -5.08 4.56
N LEU A 20 -3.52 -5.89 4.63
CA LEU A 20 -3.20 -6.88 3.59
C LEU A 20 -4.35 -7.89 3.41
N SER A 21 -4.85 -8.44 4.52
CA SER A 21 -5.93 -9.40 4.53
C SER A 21 -7.25 -8.80 4.01
N ASP A 22 -7.64 -7.64 4.52
CA ASP A 22 -8.96 -7.05 4.27
C ASP A 22 -9.06 -6.42 2.88
N HIS A 23 -7.94 -5.90 2.36
CA HIS A 23 -7.95 -5.08 1.14
C HIS A 23 -7.09 -5.64 0.02
N LEU A 24 -5.86 -6.08 0.28
CA LEU A 24 -4.94 -6.45 -0.79
C LEU A 24 -5.39 -7.71 -1.52
N HIS A 25 -5.69 -8.78 -0.78
CA HIS A 25 -6.05 -10.08 -1.36
C HIS A 25 -7.29 -9.97 -2.26
N SER A 26 -8.34 -9.30 -1.76
CA SER A 26 -9.56 -9.01 -2.54
C SER A 26 -9.27 -8.17 -3.78
N PHE A 27 -8.45 -7.13 -3.65
CA PHE A 27 -8.14 -6.22 -4.76
C PHE A 27 -7.34 -6.92 -5.88
N ILE A 28 -6.31 -7.68 -5.52
CA ILE A 28 -5.50 -8.44 -6.49
C ILE A 28 -6.36 -9.48 -7.21
N SER A 29 -7.23 -10.19 -6.50
CA SER A 29 -8.10 -11.21 -7.11
C SER A 29 -9.04 -10.61 -8.17
N ILE A 30 -9.50 -9.37 -7.96
CA ILE A 30 -10.38 -8.65 -8.90
C ILE A 30 -9.58 -8.11 -10.10
N VAL A 31 -8.43 -7.48 -9.86
CA VAL A 31 -7.67 -6.76 -10.91
C VAL A 31 -6.74 -7.68 -11.69
N HIS A 32 -6.24 -8.74 -11.06
CA HIS A 32 -5.26 -9.69 -11.59
C HIS A 32 -5.78 -11.13 -11.47
N SER A 33 -6.97 -11.38 -12.00
CA SER A 33 -7.64 -12.69 -11.96
C SER A 33 -6.86 -13.84 -12.64
N ASN A 34 -5.80 -13.53 -13.37
CA ASN A 34 -4.88 -14.51 -13.97
C ASN A 34 -3.76 -14.99 -13.03
N GLY A 35 -3.72 -14.52 -11.77
CA GLY A 35 -2.70 -14.90 -10.79
C GLY A 35 -1.31 -14.32 -11.08
N LEU A 36 -1.20 -13.38 -12.02
CA LEU A 36 0.07 -12.72 -12.38
C LEU A 36 0.25 -11.36 -11.70
N GLY A 37 -0.59 -11.06 -10.70
CA GLY A 37 -0.48 -9.84 -9.91
C GLY A 37 0.89 -9.73 -9.26
N GLN A 38 1.46 -8.52 -9.27
CA GLN A 38 2.69 -8.21 -8.54
C GLN A 38 2.36 -7.22 -7.43
N PHE A 39 2.78 -7.55 -6.22
CA PHE A 39 2.66 -6.67 -5.07
C PHE A 39 4.03 -6.12 -4.69
N GLN A 40 4.11 -4.80 -4.54
CA GLN A 40 5.33 -4.08 -4.21
C GLN A 40 5.09 -3.26 -2.94
N GLN A 41 6.04 -3.35 -2.00
CA GLN A 41 6.08 -2.57 -0.77
C GLN A 41 7.54 -2.18 -0.48
N ASP A 42 7.75 -1.15 0.33
CA ASP A 42 9.08 -0.83 0.86
C ASP A 42 9.42 -1.73 2.07
N ASN A 43 10.63 -1.57 2.60
CA ASN A 43 11.10 -2.31 3.78
C ASN A 43 10.83 -1.56 5.11
N ALA A 44 9.76 -0.76 5.20
CA ALA A 44 9.40 -0.12 6.46
C ALA A 44 9.16 -1.17 7.57
N THR A 45 9.42 -0.81 8.84
CA THR A 45 9.36 -1.75 9.98
C THR A 45 8.07 -2.57 10.06
N PRO A 46 6.85 -2.00 9.83
CA PRO A 46 5.62 -2.79 9.83
C PRO A 46 5.55 -3.81 8.68
N HIS A 47 6.06 -3.46 7.51
CA HIS A 47 6.06 -4.29 6.30
C HIS A 47 7.09 -5.43 6.39
N ALA A 48 8.21 -5.19 7.07
CA ALA A 48 9.24 -6.18 7.38
C ALA A 48 8.93 -7.00 8.65
N SER A 49 7.77 -6.81 9.28
CA SER A 49 7.40 -7.56 10.49
C SER A 49 7.21 -9.04 10.20
N ARG A 50 7.49 -9.90 11.19
CA ARG A 50 7.35 -11.36 11.04
C ARG A 50 5.94 -11.78 10.59
N VAL A 51 4.91 -11.10 11.09
CA VAL A 51 3.51 -11.41 10.76
C VAL A 51 3.17 -11.03 9.31
N ALA A 52 3.65 -9.89 8.83
CA ALA A 52 3.47 -9.45 7.45
C ALA A 52 4.20 -10.37 6.46
N ILE A 53 5.47 -10.67 6.73
CA ILE A 53 6.27 -11.56 5.88
C ILE A 53 5.67 -12.96 5.80
N LYS A 54 5.18 -13.52 6.93
CA LYS A 54 4.53 -14.83 6.94
C LYS A 54 3.27 -14.83 6.07
N TRP A 55 2.43 -13.81 6.19
CA TRP A 55 1.21 -13.71 5.40
C TRP A 55 1.50 -13.60 3.89
N LEU A 56 2.51 -12.81 3.50
CA LEU A 56 2.94 -12.70 2.10
C LEU A 56 3.46 -14.03 1.53
N GLN A 57 4.13 -14.84 2.35
CA GLN A 57 4.59 -16.17 1.95
C GLN A 57 3.41 -17.14 1.77
N GLU A 58 2.43 -17.12 2.69
CA GLU A 58 1.23 -17.95 2.63
C GLU A 58 0.38 -17.65 1.37
N HIS A 59 0.39 -16.41 0.87
CA HIS A 59 -0.37 -15.99 -0.32
C HIS A 59 0.48 -15.90 -1.59
N SER A 60 1.68 -16.51 -1.60
CA SER A 60 2.59 -16.47 -2.75
C SER A 60 2.07 -17.22 -4.00
N SER A 61 1.03 -18.05 -3.85
CA SER A 61 0.29 -18.64 -4.97
C SER A 61 -0.61 -17.66 -5.70
N ASP A 62 -1.08 -16.62 -4.99
CA ASP A 62 -2.12 -15.71 -5.47
C ASP A 62 -1.51 -14.51 -6.20
N PHE A 63 -0.33 -14.09 -5.75
CA PHE A 63 0.43 -13.02 -6.37
C PHE A 63 1.93 -13.14 -6.06
N ARG A 64 2.74 -12.43 -6.85
CA ARG A 64 4.18 -12.33 -6.64
C ARG A 64 4.49 -11.11 -5.78
N HIS A 65 5.11 -11.33 -4.63
CA HIS A 65 5.70 -10.24 -3.85
C HIS A 65 7.05 -9.84 -4.48
N PHE A 66 7.18 -8.57 -4.88
CA PHE A 66 8.40 -8.02 -5.43
C PHE A 66 9.39 -7.69 -4.32
N HIS A 67 10.58 -8.28 -4.38
CA HIS A 67 11.63 -8.02 -3.39
C HIS A 67 12.27 -6.66 -3.63
N TRP A 68 12.02 -5.72 -2.72
CA TRP A 68 12.57 -4.37 -2.79
C TRP A 68 14.00 -4.30 -2.25
N PRO A 69 14.99 -3.88 -3.05
CA PRO A 69 16.32 -3.62 -2.53
C PRO A 69 16.29 -2.43 -1.53
N PRO A 70 17.04 -2.50 -0.43
CA PRO A 70 17.16 -1.38 0.50
C PRO A 70 17.65 -0.11 -0.21
N GLN A 71 17.14 1.06 0.21
CA GLN A 71 17.60 2.38 -0.23
C GLN A 71 17.42 2.69 -1.73
N SER A 72 16.37 2.14 -2.36
CA SER A 72 15.98 2.48 -3.74
C SER A 72 14.70 3.34 -3.80
N PRO A 73 14.70 4.60 -3.33
CA PRO A 73 13.54 5.48 -3.43
C PRO A 73 13.14 5.76 -4.90
N GLU A 74 14.07 5.69 -5.84
CA GLU A 74 13.88 5.95 -7.27
C GLU A 74 12.90 4.98 -7.94
N MET A 75 12.69 3.80 -7.38
CA MET A 75 11.78 2.81 -7.96
C MET A 75 10.34 3.00 -7.46
N ASN A 76 10.09 3.84 -6.46
CA ASN A 76 8.79 3.93 -5.79
C ASN A 76 7.79 4.79 -6.59
N ILE A 77 7.10 4.15 -7.55
CA ILE A 77 6.09 4.81 -8.42
C ILE A 77 4.98 5.48 -7.58
N ILE A 78 4.73 5.05 -6.33
CA ILE A 78 3.72 5.66 -5.47
C ILE A 78 4.05 7.12 -5.11
N GLU A 79 5.33 7.53 -5.10
CA GLU A 79 5.73 8.90 -4.79
C GLU A 79 5.19 9.89 -5.83
N HIS A 80 5.20 9.49 -7.11
CA HIS A 80 4.60 10.29 -8.18
C HIS A 80 3.08 10.40 -8.03
N ILE A 81 2.42 9.34 -7.55
CA ILE A 81 0.98 9.35 -7.28
C ILE A 81 0.68 10.27 -6.09
N TRP A 82 1.49 10.25 -5.03
CA TRP A 82 1.35 11.15 -3.89
C TRP A 82 1.58 12.61 -4.24
N ASP A 83 2.58 12.92 -5.02
CA ASP A 83 2.82 14.28 -5.50
C ASP A 83 1.65 14.79 -6.38
N ALA A 84 1.14 13.95 -7.29
CA ALA A 84 -0.05 14.29 -8.08
C ALA A 84 -1.29 14.51 -7.19
N LEU A 85 -1.52 13.64 -6.20
CA LEU A 85 -2.62 13.76 -5.25
C LEU A 85 -2.49 15.04 -4.40
N GLN A 86 -1.29 15.32 -3.88
CA GLN A 86 -1.02 16.51 -3.09
C GLN A 86 -1.27 17.79 -3.90
N ARG A 87 -0.81 17.84 -5.16
CA ARG A 87 -1.07 18.96 -6.06
C ARG A 87 -2.56 19.13 -6.36
N ALA A 88 -3.31 18.04 -6.50
CA ALA A 88 -4.76 18.09 -6.70
C ALA A 88 -5.48 18.61 -5.45
N VAL A 89 -5.08 18.16 -4.26
CA VAL A 89 -5.61 18.62 -2.97
C VAL A 89 -5.36 20.11 -2.76
N GLN A 90 -4.15 20.60 -3.04
CA GLN A 90 -3.79 22.02 -2.90
C GLN A 90 -4.59 22.95 -3.83
N LYS A 91 -5.09 22.43 -4.96
CA LYS A 91 -5.92 23.19 -5.91
C LYS A 91 -7.39 23.25 -5.54
N ARG A 92 -7.84 22.51 -4.50
CA ARG A 92 -9.23 22.58 -4.03
C ARG A 92 -9.57 24.00 -3.54
N SER A 93 -10.81 24.41 -3.74
CA SER A 93 -11.34 25.70 -3.28
C SER A 93 -12.71 25.48 -2.60
N PRO A 94 -12.82 25.67 -1.28
CA PRO A 94 -11.74 26.06 -0.36
C PRO A 94 -10.67 24.94 -0.20
N PRO A 95 -9.44 25.29 0.18
CA PRO A 95 -8.46 24.27 0.56
C PRO A 95 -8.97 23.50 1.79
N PRO A 96 -8.68 22.20 1.90
CA PRO A 96 -9.07 21.42 3.07
C PRO A 96 -8.40 21.97 4.33
N LEU A 97 -9.20 22.16 5.38
CA LEU A 97 -8.76 22.79 6.64
C LEU A 97 -8.29 21.74 7.65
N THR A 98 -8.78 20.51 7.53
CA THR A 98 -8.47 19.38 8.42
C THR A 98 -8.23 18.10 7.61
N ALA A 99 -7.60 17.11 8.22
CA ALA A 99 -7.42 15.78 7.61
C ALA A 99 -8.76 15.07 7.29
N THR A 100 -9.84 15.46 7.96
CA THR A 100 -11.22 15.01 7.69
C THR A 100 -11.82 15.62 6.42
N ASP A 101 -11.26 16.72 5.92
CA ASP A 101 -11.72 17.40 4.70
C ASP A 101 -11.02 16.88 3.42
N LEU A 102 -10.11 15.90 3.58
CA LEU A 102 -9.41 15.21 2.49
C LEU A 102 -10.27 14.09 1.92
#